data_AF-A0A669Q8S6-F1
#
_entry.id   AF-A0A669Q8S6-F1
#
_cell.length_a   1.000
_cell.length_b   1.000
_cell.length_c   1.000
_cell.angle_alpha   90.00
_cell.angle_beta   90.00
_cell.angle_gamma   90.00
#
_symmetry.space_group_name_H-M   'P 1'
#
loop_
_entity.id
_entity.type
_entity.pdbx_description
1 polymer ?
#
loop_
_entity_poly.entity_id
_entity_poly.type
_entity_poly.pdbx_seq_one_letter_code
_entity_poly.pdbx_strand_id
1 'polypeptide(L)'
;MRQLAVSRAQPSAETSEGIGINITCSHPNIQSYDYIYWYRQLPGRGPAFLVSAVRGSKQVPDPEGQVFVSADRRSSALWLARPRLGDAAVYYCAVGTREAKPGLRPGTNRLGRGGGTVPSGPAGGAACMAAKLHPDQDAPP
;
A
#
# COMPACT_ATOMS: atom_id res chain seq x y z
N MET A 1 -16.06 33.79 -25.25
CA MET A 1 -16.39 32.39 -24.86
C MET A 1 -16.43 32.34 -23.34
N ARG A 2 -17.56 31.93 -22.74
CA ARG A 2 -17.66 31.71 -21.29
C ARG A 2 -17.32 30.25 -21.02
N GLN A 3 -16.19 29.99 -20.38
CA GLN A 3 -15.83 28.64 -19.94
C GLN A 3 -16.54 28.36 -18.61
N LEU A 4 -17.25 27.25 -18.51
CA LEU A 4 -17.70 26.70 -17.24
C LEU A 4 -16.53 25.92 -16.62
N ALA A 5 -16.16 26.27 -15.39
CA ALA A 5 -15.17 25.53 -14.63
C ALA A 5 -15.82 24.28 -14.02
N VAL A 6 -15.25 23.11 -14.29
CA VAL A 6 -15.64 21.85 -13.64
C VAL A 6 -14.75 21.67 -12.42
N SER A 7 -15.29 21.89 -11.23
CA SER A 7 -14.63 21.51 -9.98
C SER A 7 -15.11 20.12 -9.58
N ARG A 8 -14.16 19.18 -9.41
CA ARG A 8 -14.46 17.91 -8.77
C ARG A 8 -14.56 18.17 -7.27
N ALA A 9 -15.75 18.04 -6.69
CA ALA A 9 -15.90 18.05 -5.24
C ALA A 9 -15.10 16.88 -4.66
N GLN A 10 -14.02 17.18 -3.93
CA GLN A 10 -13.30 16.19 -3.16
C GLN A 10 -14.16 15.81 -1.94
N PRO A 11 -14.18 14.53 -1.53
CA PRO A 11 -14.80 14.16 -0.26
C PRO A 11 -14.13 14.96 0.86
N SER A 12 -14.92 15.72 1.59
CA SER A 12 -14.50 16.44 2.79
C SER A 12 -15.35 15.95 3.96
N ALA A 13 -14.74 15.93 5.14
CA ALA A 13 -15.38 15.51 6.36
C ALA A 13 -15.00 16.51 7.46
N GLU A 14 -16.00 17.02 8.17
CA GLU A 14 -15.84 18.03 9.20
C GLU A 14 -16.47 17.56 10.50
N THR A 15 -15.87 17.93 11.62
CA THR A 15 -16.36 17.66 12.96
C THR A 15 -15.88 18.76 13.90
N SER A 16 -16.53 18.90 15.06
CA SER A 16 -16.04 19.76 16.13
C SER A 16 -14.91 19.07 16.90
N GLU A 17 -14.04 19.86 17.53
CA GLU A 17 -12.98 19.31 18.39
C GLU A 17 -13.54 18.38 19.46
N GLY A 18 -12.84 17.26 19.70
CA GLY A 18 -13.23 16.26 20.68
C GLY A 18 -14.40 15.35 20.25
N ILE A 19 -15.09 15.65 19.15
CA ILE A 19 -16.14 14.79 18.60
C ILE A 19 -15.54 13.86 17.56
N GLY A 20 -15.60 12.56 17.84
CA GLY A 20 -15.02 11.54 16.97
C GLY A 20 -15.62 11.52 15.57
N ILE A 21 -14.79 11.21 14.57
CA ILE A 21 -15.17 11.20 13.15
C ILE A 21 -14.65 9.95 12.45
N ASN A 22 -15.39 9.47 11.46
CA ASN A 22 -14.98 8.37 10.59
C ASN A 22 -14.63 8.88 9.20
N ILE A 23 -13.44 8.53 8.73
CA ILE A 23 -12.96 8.80 7.37
C ILE A 23 -12.94 7.47 6.63
N THR A 24 -13.76 7.31 5.61
CA THR A 24 -13.90 6.06 4.86
C THR A 24 -13.07 6.06 3.59
N CYS A 25 -12.60 4.88 3.20
CA CYS A 25 -11.87 4.67 1.96
C CYS A 25 -12.24 3.33 1.32
N SER A 26 -12.48 3.36 0.02
CA SER A 26 -12.84 2.20 -0.80
C SER A 26 -11.64 1.69 -1.58
N HIS A 27 -11.46 0.37 -1.59
CA HIS A 27 -10.38 -0.37 -2.23
C HIS A 27 -10.94 -1.41 -3.21
N PRO A 28 -11.58 -1.00 -4.33
CA PRO A 28 -12.31 -1.91 -5.20
C PRO A 28 -11.42 -2.99 -5.87
N ASN A 29 -10.12 -2.72 -6.00
CA ASN A 29 -9.14 -3.55 -6.70
C ASN A 29 -8.09 -4.17 -5.75
N ILE A 30 -8.35 -4.21 -4.45
CA ILE A 30 -7.41 -4.78 -3.48
C ILE A 30 -7.18 -6.27 -3.72
N GLN A 31 -5.92 -6.70 -3.68
CA GLN A 31 -5.55 -8.10 -3.80
C GLN A 31 -5.41 -8.79 -2.44
N SER A 32 -5.45 -10.12 -2.45
CA SER A 32 -5.44 -10.94 -1.23
C SER A 32 -4.19 -10.75 -0.37
N TYR A 33 -3.06 -10.38 -0.97
CA TYR A 33 -1.77 -10.16 -0.33
C TYR A 33 -1.43 -8.69 -0.04
N ASP A 34 -2.27 -7.75 -0.49
CA ASP A 34 -2.01 -6.32 -0.30
C ASP A 34 -2.19 -5.91 1.16
N TYR A 35 -1.59 -4.78 1.52
CA TYR A 35 -1.78 -4.09 2.79
C TYR A 35 -2.50 -2.79 2.52
N ILE A 36 -3.37 -2.40 3.44
CA ILE A 36 -3.99 -1.08 3.45
C ILE A 36 -3.13 -0.19 4.35
N TYR A 37 -2.73 0.96 3.83
CA TYR A 37 -1.91 1.96 4.51
C TYR A 37 -2.72 3.23 4.70
N TRP A 38 -2.58 3.84 5.87
CA TRP A 38 -3.15 5.15 6.19
C TRP A 38 -2.05 6.16 6.46
N TYR A 39 -2.24 7.36 5.94
CA TYR A 39 -1.32 8.49 6.07
C TYR A 39 -2.09 9.76 6.47
N ARG A 40 -1.38 10.66 7.17
CA ARG A 40 -1.83 12.01 7.51
C ARG A 40 -0.92 13.01 6.84
N GLN A 41 -1.47 13.98 6.14
CA GLN A 41 -0.72 15.10 5.57
C GLN A 41 -1.19 16.42 6.19
N LEU A 42 -0.35 16.98 7.04
CA LEU A 42 -0.55 18.33 7.56
C LEU A 42 -0.23 19.38 6.48
N PRO A 43 -0.86 20.57 6.54
CA PRO A 43 -0.56 21.67 5.62
C PRO A 43 0.95 21.96 5.55
N GLY A 44 1.48 22.07 4.32
CA GLY A 44 2.90 22.35 4.08
C GLY A 44 3.87 21.19 4.37
N ARG A 45 3.37 19.99 4.68
CA ARG A 45 4.20 18.80 4.95
C ARG A 45 3.95 17.69 3.92
N GLY A 46 4.88 16.74 3.85
CA GLY A 46 4.66 15.48 3.13
C GLY A 46 3.73 14.52 3.89
N PRO A 47 3.17 13.49 3.23
CA PRO A 47 2.39 12.45 3.89
C PRO A 47 3.21 11.71 4.95
N ALA A 48 2.68 11.64 6.18
CA ALA A 48 3.25 10.89 7.29
C ALA A 48 2.48 9.59 7.50
N PHE A 49 3.19 8.48 7.65
CA PHE A 49 2.58 7.16 7.88
C PHE A 49 1.92 7.10 9.26
N LEU A 50 0.68 6.62 9.31
CA LEU A 50 -0.05 6.35 10.56
C LEU A 50 -0.01 4.87 10.91
N VAL A 51 -0.53 4.03 10.00
CA VAL A 51 -0.78 2.62 10.29
C VAL A 51 -0.95 1.81 9.00
N SER A 52 -0.65 0.52 9.07
CA SER A 52 -0.99 -0.46 8.04
C SER A 52 -1.76 -1.64 8.62
N ALA A 53 -2.72 -2.17 7.86
CA ALA A 53 -3.59 -3.27 8.27
C ALA A 53 -3.96 -4.16 7.08
N VAL A 54 -4.25 -5.44 7.36
CA VAL A 54 -4.74 -6.40 6.34
C VAL A 54 -6.23 -6.66 6.53
N ARG A 55 -6.66 -6.91 7.78
CA ARG A 55 -8.03 -7.19 8.21
C ARG A 55 -8.21 -6.75 9.66
N GLY A 56 -9.47 -6.71 10.11
CA GLY A 56 -9.81 -6.43 11.50
C GLY A 56 -9.59 -4.96 11.86
N SER A 57 -9.16 -4.71 13.10
CA SER A 57 -8.90 -3.35 13.58
C SER A 57 -7.49 -3.18 14.13
N LYS A 58 -6.95 -1.96 14.02
CA LYS A 58 -5.63 -1.61 14.53
C LYS A 58 -5.64 -0.20 15.11
N GLN A 59 -5.08 -0.05 16.32
CA GLN A 59 -4.99 1.24 16.99
C GLN A 59 -4.04 2.19 16.27
N VAL A 60 -4.39 3.48 16.30
CA VAL A 60 -3.59 4.62 15.85
C VAL A 60 -3.32 5.49 17.08
N PRO A 61 -2.06 5.66 17.49
CA PRO A 61 -1.74 6.39 18.73
C PRO A 61 -1.80 7.92 18.56
N ASP A 62 -1.45 8.44 17.38
CA ASP A 62 -1.48 9.87 17.07
C ASP A 62 -1.90 10.10 15.60
N PRO A 63 -3.07 10.70 15.32
CA PRO A 63 -4.08 11.07 16.31
C PRO A 63 -4.67 9.83 16.99
N GLU A 64 -5.18 9.97 18.23
CA GLU A 64 -5.83 8.86 18.95
C GLU A 64 -7.01 8.33 18.13
N GLY A 65 -6.96 7.06 17.75
CA GLY A 65 -7.95 6.47 16.87
C GLY A 65 -7.76 5.00 16.58
N GLN A 66 -8.51 4.52 15.59
CA GLN A 66 -8.49 3.12 15.18
C GLN A 66 -8.81 3.00 13.69
N VAL A 67 -8.08 2.15 12.99
CA VAL A 67 -8.45 1.71 11.64
C VAL A 67 -9.28 0.44 11.73
N PHE A 68 -10.34 0.37 10.93
CA PHE A 68 -11.16 -0.81 10.71
C PHE A 68 -11.09 -1.20 9.24
N VAL A 69 -10.95 -2.49 8.96
CA VAL A 69 -10.95 -3.05 7.61
C VAL A 69 -12.11 -4.03 7.48
N SER A 70 -12.91 -3.87 6.43
CA SER A 70 -14.04 -4.76 6.14
C SER A 70 -13.59 -6.21 5.94
N ALA A 71 -14.49 -7.16 6.14
CA ALA A 71 -14.19 -8.58 5.98
C ALA A 71 -13.74 -8.94 4.55
N ASP A 72 -14.34 -8.29 3.55
CA ASP A 72 -13.98 -8.41 2.13
C ASP A 72 -12.77 -7.56 1.73
N ARG A 73 -12.26 -6.73 2.66
CA ARG A 73 -11.12 -5.82 2.53
C ARG A 73 -11.31 -4.69 1.51
N ARG A 74 -12.47 -4.62 0.85
CA ARG A 74 -12.79 -3.61 -0.17
C ARG A 74 -13.11 -2.24 0.43
N SER A 75 -13.17 -2.13 1.75
CA SER A 75 -13.27 -0.84 2.43
C SER A 75 -12.47 -0.83 3.73
N SER A 76 -12.06 0.38 4.12
CA SER A 76 -11.48 0.66 5.42
C SER A 76 -11.97 2.00 5.95
N ALA A 77 -12.04 2.14 7.25
CA ALA A 77 -12.36 3.40 7.92
C ALA A 77 -11.27 3.74 8.93
N LEU A 78 -10.85 5.01 8.96
CA LEU A 78 -10.07 5.59 10.04
C LEU A 78 -11.04 6.34 10.95
N TRP A 79 -11.20 5.84 12.16
CA TRP A 79 -11.89 6.53 13.23
C TRP A 79 -10.89 7.35 14.05
N LEU A 80 -11.14 8.65 14.18
CA LEU A 80 -10.43 9.51 15.12
C LEU A 80 -11.32 9.68 16.35
N ALA A 81 -10.80 9.35 17.53
CA ALA A 81 -11.61 9.31 18.75
C ALA A 81 -11.95 10.72 19.26
N ARG A 82 -10.93 11.58 19.33
CA ARG A 82 -11.03 12.95 19.85
C ARG A 82 -10.12 13.89 19.05
N PRO A 83 -10.47 14.19 17.79
CA PRO A 83 -9.64 15.04 16.94
C PRO A 83 -9.53 16.46 17.51
N ARG A 84 -8.36 17.06 17.35
CA ARG A 84 -8.07 18.46 17.72
C ARG A 84 -7.91 19.29 16.45
N LEU A 85 -7.88 20.61 16.58
CA LEU A 85 -7.61 21.53 15.46
C LEU A 85 -6.28 21.20 14.76
N GLY A 86 -5.28 20.74 15.52
CA GLY A 86 -3.99 20.29 14.99
C GLY A 86 -4.05 18.99 14.17
N ASP A 87 -5.13 18.23 14.27
CA ASP A 87 -5.37 17.01 13.49
C ASP A 87 -6.10 17.28 12.17
N ALA A 88 -6.50 18.53 11.93
CA ALA A 88 -7.06 18.95 10.65
C ALA A 88 -6.01 18.78 9.54
N ALA A 89 -6.25 17.82 8.66
CA ALA A 89 -5.27 17.32 7.70
C ALA A 89 -5.97 16.64 6.53
N VAL A 90 -5.20 16.37 5.47
CA VAL A 90 -5.64 15.43 4.44
C VAL A 90 -5.23 14.02 4.88
N TYR A 91 -6.20 13.12 4.94
CA TYR A 91 -5.96 11.71 5.25
C TYR A 91 -5.98 10.88 3.98
N TYR A 92 -4.91 10.14 3.74
CA TYR A 92 -4.78 9.28 2.56
C TYR A 92 -4.84 7.82 2.97
N CYS A 93 -5.49 7.03 2.13
CA CYS A 93 -5.41 5.58 2.14
C CYS A 93 -4.68 5.11 0.88
N ALA A 94 -3.93 4.02 0.99
CA ALA A 94 -3.28 3.37 -0.14
C ALA A 94 -3.32 1.85 0.03
N VAL A 95 -3.17 1.13 -1.08
CA VAL A 95 -3.04 -0.32 -1.13
C VAL A 95 -1.74 -0.70 -1.83
N GLY A 96 -1.03 -1.69 -1.29
CA GLY A 96 0.21 -2.17 -1.89
C GLY A 96 0.77 -3.41 -1.21
N THR A 97 1.71 -4.07 -1.87
CA THR A 97 2.45 -5.20 -1.29
C THR A 97 3.40 -4.71 -0.20
N ARG A 98 3.72 -5.58 0.76
CA ARG A 98 4.91 -5.34 1.59
C ARG A 98 6.13 -5.42 0.69
N GLU A 99 6.86 -4.32 0.56
CA GLU A 99 8.23 -4.33 0.04
C GLU A 99 9.03 -5.38 0.80
N ALA A 100 9.35 -6.50 0.14
CA ALA A 100 10.46 -7.34 0.59
C ALA A 100 11.69 -6.48 0.37
N LYS A 101 12.16 -5.82 1.44
CA LYS A 101 13.36 -4.96 1.44
C LYS A 101 14.38 -5.60 0.51
N PRO A 102 14.69 -5.02 -0.67
CA PRO A 102 15.74 -5.56 -1.51
C PRO A 102 16.98 -5.57 -0.62
N GLY A 103 17.47 -6.76 -0.30
CA GLY A 103 18.62 -6.90 0.55
C GLY A 103 19.69 -5.98 -0.02
N LEU A 104 20.13 -5.01 0.78
CA LEU A 104 21.41 -4.35 0.57
C LEU A 104 22.40 -5.50 0.46
N ARG A 105 22.71 -5.92 -0.77
CA ARG A 105 23.80 -6.85 -1.00
C ARG A 105 25.00 -6.16 -0.37
N PRO A 106 25.65 -6.74 0.65
CA PRO A 106 26.88 -6.19 1.15
C PRO A 106 27.82 -6.09 -0.05
N GLY A 107 28.14 -4.87 -0.47
CA GLY A 107 29.11 -4.64 -1.52
C GLY A 107 30.40 -5.30 -1.09
N THR A 108 30.83 -6.33 -1.80
CA THR A 108 32.15 -6.93 -1.62
C THR A 108 33.19 -6.01 -2.26
N ASN A 109 33.57 -4.95 -1.57
CA ASN A 109 34.81 -4.23 -1.86
C ASN A 109 36.01 -5.08 -1.40
N ARG A 110 36.35 -6.09 -2.19
CA ARG A 110 37.67 -6.74 -2.15
C ARG A 110 38.60 -6.01 -3.11
N LEU A 111 39.28 -4.97 -2.61
CA LEU A 111 40.53 -4.50 -3.18
C LEU A 111 41.59 -5.59 -2.93
N GLY A 112 41.84 -6.41 -3.95
CA GLY A 112 42.84 -7.48 -3.94
C GLY A 112 43.47 -7.62 -5.33
N ARG A 113 44.70 -7.15 -5.43
CA ARG A 113 45.60 -7.09 -6.58
C ARG A 113 46.06 -8.48 -7.05
N GLY A 114 46.15 -8.69 -8.38
CA GLY A 114 46.75 -9.86 -9.06
C GLY A 114 45.68 -10.82 -9.60
N GLY A 115 45.54 -11.14 -10.89
CA GLY A 115 46.50 -11.33 -11.97
C GLY A 115 46.33 -12.77 -12.49
N GLY A 116 45.90 -12.98 -13.74
CA GLY A 116 45.95 -14.30 -14.40
C GLY A 116 44.68 -14.76 -15.15
N THR A 117 44.67 -14.51 -16.46
CA THR A 117 44.21 -15.38 -17.57
C THR A 117 42.86 -16.12 -17.52
N VAL A 118 41.99 -15.75 -18.47
CA VAL A 118 40.88 -16.55 -19.04
C VAL A 118 41.41 -17.77 -19.84
N PRO A 119 40.63 -18.86 -19.99
CA PRO A 119 39.75 -18.97 -21.16
C PRO A 119 38.38 -19.64 -20.94
N SER A 120 37.38 -19.07 -21.62
CA SER A 120 36.41 -19.69 -22.56
C SER A 120 35.70 -21.03 -22.23
N GLY A 121 34.36 -21.00 -22.16
CA GLY A 121 33.48 -22.17 -22.37
C GLY A 121 31.99 -21.87 -22.06
N PRO A 122 31.00 -22.45 -22.78
CA PRO A 122 30.04 -21.61 -23.52
C PRO A 122 28.58 -21.58 -23.02
N ALA A 123 27.88 -20.64 -23.65
CA ALA A 123 26.45 -20.39 -23.79
C ALA A 123 25.48 -21.56 -23.54
N GLY A 124 24.40 -21.24 -22.84
CA GLY A 124 23.17 -22.02 -22.81
C GLY A 124 22.01 -21.14 -22.39
N GLY A 125 21.33 -20.53 -23.36
CA GLY A 125 20.04 -19.88 -23.14
C GLY A 125 18.89 -20.89 -23.23
N ALA A 126 17.81 -20.62 -22.49
CA ALA A 126 16.43 -21.03 -22.80
C ALA A 126 15.55 -20.35 -21.73
N ALA A 127 14.82 -19.29 -22.08
CA ALA A 127 13.51 -19.31 -22.74
C ALA A 127 12.37 -19.70 -21.78
N CYS A 128 11.48 -18.73 -21.60
CA CYS A 128 10.18 -18.83 -20.97
C CYS A 128 9.38 -20.01 -21.53
N MET A 129 8.68 -20.77 -20.68
CA MET A 129 7.58 -21.60 -21.14
C MET A 129 6.27 -21.13 -20.51
N ALA A 130 5.47 -20.54 -21.39
CA ALA A 130 4.06 -20.32 -21.20
C ALA A 130 3.29 -21.66 -21.22
N ALA A 131 2.17 -21.64 -20.51
CA ALA A 131 0.99 -22.47 -20.60
C ALA A 131 0.98 -23.64 -21.62
N LYS A 132 0.70 -24.84 -21.10
CA LYS A 132 -0.23 -25.74 -21.77
C LYS A 132 -1.35 -26.15 -20.81
N LEU A 133 -2.54 -25.67 -21.12
CA LEU A 133 -3.80 -26.36 -20.86
C LEU A 133 -3.77 -27.70 -21.60
N HIS A 134 -4.27 -28.77 -20.99
CA HIS A 134 -5.37 -29.57 -21.53
C HIS A 134 -6.09 -30.36 -20.41
N PRO A 135 -7.41 -30.60 -20.57
CA PRO A 135 -8.29 -31.25 -19.60
C PRO A 135 -8.47 -32.75 -19.88
N ASP A 136 -8.89 -33.52 -18.87
CA ASP A 136 -9.66 -34.78 -19.01
C ASP A 136 -10.20 -35.14 -17.61
N GLN A 137 -11.50 -34.97 -17.34
CA GLN A 137 -12.56 -35.99 -17.41
C GLN A 137 -12.28 -37.23 -16.56
N ASP A 138 -13.08 -37.44 -15.51
CA ASP A 138 -14.05 -38.55 -15.49
C ASP A 138 -14.92 -38.53 -14.22
N ALA A 139 -16.23 -38.68 -14.45
CA ALA A 139 -17.19 -39.25 -13.50
C ALA A 139 -17.23 -40.78 -13.75
N PRO A 140 -18.15 -41.63 -13.24
CA PRO A 140 -19.24 -41.50 -12.27
C PRO A 140 -19.13 -42.71 -11.28
N PRO A 141 -20.13 -43.55 -10.91
CA PRO A 141 -21.58 -43.62 -11.18
C PRO A 141 -22.48 -42.85 -10.20
#